data_AF-A0A6I5CDV4-F1
#
_entry.id   AF-A0A6I5CDV4-F1
#
_cell.length_a   1.000
_cell.length_b   1.000
_cell.length_c   1.000
_cell.angle_alpha   90.00
_cell.angle_beta   90.00
_cell.angle_gamma   90.00
#
_symmetry.space_group_name_H-M   'P 1'
#
loop_
_entity.id
_entity.type
_entity.pdbx_description
1 polymer ?
#
loop_
_entity_poly.entity_id
_entity_poly.type
_entity_poly.pdbx_seq_one_letter_code
_entity_poly.pdbx_strand_id
1 'polypeptide(L)' 'LTSGAVALPGEDVTDPAGAAVWGLVRSAQAENPGQFLLVDTDPSAGNTFLETALATGEPQVLIRGGHLHAARLTRHTPT' A
#
# COMPACT_ATOMS: atom_id res chain seq x y z
N LEU A 1 5.21 7.10 -1.03
CA LEU A 1 6.07 5.90 -0.95
C LEU A 1 6.42 5.68 0.51
N THR A 2 6.24 4.47 1.02
CA THR A 2 6.62 4.04 2.37
C THR A 2 7.34 2.68 2.30
N SER A 3 7.89 2.23 3.42
CA SER A 3 8.42 0.87 3.57
C SER A 3 8.07 0.34 4.95
N GLY A 4 7.36 -0.78 5.02
CA GLY A 4 6.97 -1.41 6.29
C GLY A 4 5.76 -0.77 6.96
N ALA A 5 5.03 0.12 6.26
CA ALA A 5 3.81 0.75 6.77
C ALA A 5 2.57 -0.15 6.66
N VAL A 6 2.63 -1.18 5.81
CA VAL A 6 1.60 -2.19 5.61
C VAL A 6 2.24 -3.57 5.44
N ALA A 7 1.48 -4.61 5.73
CA ALA A 7 1.96 -5.99 5.83
C ALA A 7 1.04 -6.94 5.06
N LEU A 8 1.63 -8.00 4.47
CA LEU A 8 0.88 -9.16 4.02
C LEU A 8 0.46 -10.05 5.21
N PRO A 9 -0.48 -10.99 5.00
CA PRO A 9 -0.78 -12.00 6.01
C PRO A 9 0.49 -12.74 6.46
N GLY A 10 0.77 -12.71 7.77
CA GLY A 10 1.96 -13.33 8.36
C GLY A 10 3.19 -12.41 8.47
N GLU A 11 3.08 -11.14 8.05
CA GLU A 11 4.11 -10.11 8.24
C GLU A 11 3.72 -9.13 9.35
N ASP A 12 4.74 -8.48 9.93
CA ASP A 12 4.57 -7.38 10.88
C ASP A 12 4.70 -6.02 10.19
N VAL A 13 3.93 -5.04 10.67
CA VAL A 13 4.12 -3.63 10.34
C VAL A 13 5.32 -3.10 11.14
N THR A 14 6.37 -2.65 10.45
CA THR A 14 7.61 -2.17 11.06
C THR A 14 7.75 -0.64 11.06
N ASP A 15 6.86 0.07 10.36
CA ASP A 15 6.77 1.54 10.35
C ASP A 15 5.36 2.01 10.76
N PRO A 16 5.08 2.13 12.08
CA PRO A 16 3.78 2.61 12.57
C PRO A 16 3.48 4.07 12.17
N ALA A 17 4.50 4.91 12.01
CA ALA A 17 4.32 6.29 11.59
C ALA A 17 3.88 6.36 10.13
N GLY A 18 4.51 5.57 9.26
CA GLY A 18 4.06 5.35 7.89
C GLY A 18 2.63 4.79 7.82
N ALA A 19 2.26 3.86 8.71
CA ALA A 19 0.89 3.34 8.77
C ALA A 19 -0.14 4.44 9.10
N ALA A 20 0.21 5.40 9.96
CA ALA A 20 -0.64 6.57 10.24
C ALA A 20 -0.78 7.47 9.00
N VAL A 21 0.30 7.69 8.24
CA VAL A 21 0.26 8.43 6.97
C VAL A 21 -0.67 7.73 5.97
N TRP A 22 -0.65 6.40 5.90
CA TRP A 22 -1.58 5.63 5.08
C TRP A 22 -3.04 5.90 5.46
N GLY A 23 -3.36 5.95 6.75
CA GLY A 23 -4.70 6.32 7.22
C GLY A 23 -5.14 7.71 6.76
N LEU A 24 -4.28 8.71 6.94
CA LEU A 24 -4.56 10.09 6.53
C LEU A 24 -4.76 10.22 5.02
N VAL A 25 -3.85 9.66 4.23
CA VAL A 25 -3.89 9.78 2.77
C VAL A 25 -5.07 8.99 2.19
N ARG A 26 -5.51 7.90 2.81
CA ARG A 26 -6.77 7.23 2.43
C ARG A 26 -7.98 8.15 2.53
N SER A 27 -8.07 8.97 3.57
CA SER A 27 -9.13 9.99 3.65
C SER A 27 -9.00 11.02 2.52
N ALA A 28 -7.79 11.50 2.25
CA ALA A 28 -7.54 12.43 1.14
C ALA A 28 -7.87 11.82 -0.24
N GLN A 29 -7.66 10.52 -0.44
CA GLN A 29 -8.06 9.79 -1.65
C GLN A 29 -9.58 9.73 -1.83
N ALA A 30 -10.33 9.57 -0.74
CA ALA A 30 -11.78 9.57 -0.78
C ALA A 30 -12.34 10.95 -1.15
N GLU A 31 -11.71 12.02 -0.65
CA GLU A 31 -12.07 13.41 -0.97
C GLU A 31 -11.59 13.85 -2.36
N ASN A 32 -10.47 13.31 -2.85
CA ASN A 32 -9.83 13.69 -4.10
C ASN A 32 -9.44 12.45 -4.94
N PRO A 33 -10.41 11.81 -5.61
CA PRO A 33 -10.16 10.58 -6.37
C PRO A 33 -9.08 10.77 -7.46
N GLY A 34 -8.14 9.83 -7.53
CA GLY A 34 -7.08 9.80 -8.55
C GLY A 34 -5.92 10.77 -8.35
N GLN A 35 -5.92 11.58 -7.27
CA GLN A 35 -4.84 12.55 -7.02
C GLN A 35 -3.64 11.96 -6.26
N PHE A 36 -3.83 10.84 -5.55
CA PHE A 36 -2.79 10.23 -4.73
C PHE A 36 -2.70 8.72 -4.99
N LEU A 37 -1.47 8.23 -5.16
CA LEU A 37 -1.13 6.82 -5.14
C LEU A 37 -0.33 6.51 -3.86
N LEU A 38 -0.84 5.60 -3.04
CA LEU A 38 -0.09 5.03 -1.91
C LEU A 38 0.65 3.78 -2.38
N VAL A 39 1.96 3.75 -2.12
CA VAL A 39 2.82 2.61 -2.40
C VAL A 39 3.66 2.31 -1.18
N ASP A 40 3.65 1.06 -0.74
CA ASP A 40 4.61 0.54 0.22
C ASP A 40 5.44 -0.55 -0.46
N THR A 41 6.76 -0.48 -0.34
CA THR A 41 7.68 -1.36 -1.09
C THR A 41 8.86 -1.75 -0.21
N ASP A 42 9.49 -2.88 -0.54
CA ASP A 42 10.77 -3.24 0.05
C ASP A 42 11.80 -2.12 -0.18
N PRO A 43 12.62 -1.74 0.83
CA PRO A 43 13.63 -0.69 0.67
C PRO A 43 14.58 -0.93 -0.50
N SER A 44 14.91 -2.19 -0.76
CA SER A 44 15.81 -2.62 -1.83
C SER A 44 15.21 -2.48 -3.23
N ALA A 45 13.88 -2.47 -3.37
CA ALA A 45 13.21 -2.33 -4.66
C ALA A 45 13.16 -0.87 -5.14
N GLY A 46 13.27 0.11 -4.23
CA GLY A 46 13.28 1.54 -4.55
C GLY A 46 12.09 1.94 -5.44
N ASN A 47 12.38 2.60 -6.56
CA ASN A 47 11.37 3.12 -7.48
C ASN A 47 11.05 2.16 -8.66
N THR A 48 11.63 0.96 -8.67
CA THR A 48 11.64 0.06 -9.84
C THR A 48 10.24 -0.25 -10.39
N PHE A 49 9.23 -0.34 -9.51
CA PHE A 49 7.87 -0.76 -9.87
C PHE A 49 6.84 0.38 -9.87
N LEU A 50 7.26 1.64 -9.72
CA LEU A 50 6.31 2.76 -9.59
C LEU A 50 5.50 3.01 -10.87
N GLU A 51 6.12 2.88 -12.04
CA GLU A 51 5.39 3.01 -13.32
C GLU A 51 4.33 1.91 -13.46
N THR A 52 4.69 0.66 -13.13
CA THR A 52 3.75 -0.47 -13.15
C THR A 52 2.63 -0.27 -12.12
N ALA A 53 2.94 0.20 -10.91
CA ALA A 53 1.96 0.50 -9.88
C ALA A 53 0.96 1.58 -10.34
N LEU A 54 1.46 2.66 -10.96
CA LEU A 54 0.63 3.71 -11.55
C LEU A 54 -0.29 3.15 -12.66
N ALA A 55 0.24 2.29 -13.53
CA ALA A 55 -0.50 1.71 -14.64
C ALA A 55 -1.65 0.78 -14.20
N THR A 56 -1.62 0.25 -12.96
CA THR A 56 -2.73 -0.59 -12.45
C THR A 56 -4.02 0.18 -12.23
N GLY A 57 -3.95 1.50 -12.01
CA GLY A 57 -5.09 2.32 -11.59
C GLY A 57 -5.56 2.07 -10.15
N GLU A 58 -4.87 1.21 -9.40
CA GLU A 58 -5.16 0.99 -7.98
C GLU A 58 -4.70 2.19 -7.14
N PRO A 59 -5.54 2.72 -6.24
CA PRO A 59 -5.15 3.84 -5.40
C PRO A 59 -4.11 3.45 -4.33
N GLN A 60 -4.01 2.16 -4.01
CA GLN A 60 -3.18 1.63 -2.93
C GLN A 60 -2.53 0.32 -3.37
N VAL A 61 -1.20 0.30 -3.38
CA VAL A 61 -0.40 -0.85 -3.85
C VAL A 61 0.66 -1.21 -2.81
N LEU A 62 0.78 -2.50 -2.55
CA LEU A 62 1.88 -3.09 -1.79
C LEU A 62 2.79 -3.86 -2.74
N ILE A 63 4.09 -3.60 -2.71
CA ILE A 63 5.10 -4.32 -3.49
C ILE A 63 5.97 -5.16 -2.56
N ARG A 64 5.98 -6.47 -2.79
CA ARG A 64 6.82 -7.44 -2.05
C ARG A 64 7.42 -8.43 -3.02
N GLY A 65 8.74 -8.58 -2.99
CA GLY A 65 9.44 -9.56 -3.85
C GLY A 65 9.14 -9.42 -5.35
N GLY A 66 8.87 -8.20 -5.82
CA GLY A 66 8.51 -7.92 -7.23
C GLY A 66 7.05 -8.18 -7.60
N HIS A 67 6.20 -8.56 -6.65
CA HIS A 67 4.76 -8.73 -6.84
C HIS A 67 3.99 -7.53 -6.32
N LEU A 68 2.96 -7.11 -7.08
CA LEU A 68 2.05 -6.04 -6.68
C LEU A 68 0.78 -6.64 -6.08
N HIS A 69 0.36 -6.09 -4.94
CA HIS A 69 -0.86 -6.47 -4.24
C HIS A 69 -1.77 -5.25 -4.07
N ALA A 70 -3.05 -5.42 -4.34
CA ALA A 70 -4.08 -4.41 -4.11
C ALA A 70 -4.84 -4.70 -2.81
N ALA A 71 -5.10 -3.67 -2.02
CA ALA A 71 -5.85 -3.81 -0.77
C ALA A 71 -7.35 -4.01 -1.04
N ARG A 72 -7.96 -5.03 -0.44
CA ARG A 72 -9.40 -5.28 -0.48
C ARG A 72 -9.89 -5.72 0.90
N LEU A 73 -11.07 -5.23 1.29
CA LEU A 73 -11.76 -5.70 2.49
C LEU A 73 -12.52 -6.98 2.16
N THR A 74 -12.30 -8.03 2.95
CA THR A 74 -13.05 -9.28 2.89
C THR A 74 -13.79 -9.50 4.19
N ARG A 75 -14.95 -10.16 4.13
CA ARG A 75 -15.70 -10.52 5.33
C ARG A 75 -14.88 -11.52 6.15
N HIS A 76 -14.70 -11.24 7.43
CA HIS A 76 -14.14 -12.21 8.37
C HIS A 76 -15.16 -13.33 8.63
N THR A 77 -14.72 -14.58 8.49
CA THR A 77 -15.48 -15.76 8.95
C THR A 77 -14.87 -16.18 10.28
N PRO A 78 -15.60 -16.06 11.41
CA PRO A 78 -15.09 -16.49 12.71
C PRO A 78 -14.71 -17.97 12.68
N THR A 79 -13.50 -18.27 13.17
CA THR A 79 -13.05 -19.62 13.54
C THR A 79 -13.65 -20.08 14.86
#